data_AF-A0A7K0ZCR9-F1
#
_entry.id   AF-A0A7K0ZCR9-F1
#
_cell.length_a   1.000
_cell.length_b   1.000
_cell.length_c   1.000
_cell.angle_alpha   90.00
_cell.angle_beta   90.00
_cell.angle_gamma   90.00
#
_symmetry.space_group_name_H-M   'P 1'
#
loop_
_entity.id
_entity.type
_entity.pdbx_description
1 polymer ?
#
loop_
_entity_poly.entity_id
_entity_poly.type
_entity_poly.pdbx_seq_one_letter_code
_entity_poly.pdbx_strand_id
1 'polypeptide(L)'
;MMTNPKVDDLLEGFIVALQNEIMPFVSSPKAQAMCQMMQSLIQEVRQVLPVYDQYIAEEHNEMTQVLRDVAAALGNVAGPEADRIRARASSLGAKADVPMPPDQEPIRAAHRELSYALQDCITDLDVLQRAGHAEGDAALQAIRGHLMGRIVRDTATITVGAGMAGRG
;
A
#
# COMPACT_ATOMS: atom_id res chain seq x y z
N MET A 1 11.06 10.73 -9.24
CA MET A 1 10.91 9.34 -9.69
C MET A 1 9.73 9.28 -10.65
N MET A 2 9.88 8.70 -11.85
CA MET A 2 8.79 8.61 -12.85
C MET A 2 7.73 7.53 -12.52
N THR A 3 7.78 6.96 -11.31
CA THR A 3 6.85 5.95 -10.78
C THR A 3 6.17 6.41 -9.51
N ASN A 4 5.08 5.71 -9.15
CA ASN A 4 4.56 5.79 -7.79
C ASN A 4 5.62 5.18 -6.86
N PRO A 5 6.20 5.95 -5.92
CA PRO A 5 6.98 5.37 -4.84
C PRO A 5 6.13 4.31 -4.15
N LYS A 6 6.73 3.17 -3.80
CA LYS A 6 6.07 2.23 -2.90
C LYS A 6 5.69 3.04 -1.66
N VAL A 7 4.55 2.73 -1.03
CA VAL A 7 4.22 3.34 0.28
C VAL A 7 5.40 3.11 1.24
N ASP A 8 6.05 1.95 1.15
CA ASP A 8 7.29 1.65 1.87
C ASP A 8 8.45 2.63 1.54
N ASP A 9 8.66 2.99 0.26
CA ASP A 9 9.68 3.97 -0.14
C ASP A 9 9.38 5.37 0.47
N LEU A 10 8.10 5.76 0.58
CA LEU A 10 7.69 7.00 1.24
C LEU A 10 7.95 6.95 2.75
N LEU A 11 7.60 5.84 3.40
CA LEU A 11 7.82 5.63 4.84
C LEU A 11 9.32 5.61 5.17
N GLU A 12 10.14 5.00 4.32
CA GLU A 12 11.60 5.07 4.41
C GLU A 12 12.10 6.51 4.29
N GLY A 13 11.60 7.26 3.31
CA GLY A 13 11.90 8.69 3.16
C GLY A 13 11.57 9.51 4.42
N PHE A 14 10.46 9.20 5.09
CA PHE A 14 10.11 9.86 6.37
C PHE A 14 11.08 9.51 7.50
N ILE A 15 11.51 8.26 7.63
CA ILE A 15 12.52 7.85 8.61
C ILE A 15 13.82 8.63 8.36
N VAL A 16 14.27 8.67 7.11
CA VAL A 16 15.47 9.40 6.69
C VAL A 16 15.34 10.90 7.00
N ALA A 17 14.20 11.53 6.69
CA ALA A 17 13.95 12.94 6.99
C ALA A 17 13.95 13.21 8.50
N LEU A 18 13.30 12.36 9.31
CA LEU A 18 13.34 12.46 10.77
C LEU A 18 14.77 12.38 11.30
N GLN A 19 15.60 11.51 10.71
CA GLN A 19 16.96 11.27 11.16
C GLN A 19 17.94 12.38 10.77
N ASN A 20 17.87 12.85 9.52
CA ASN A 20 18.87 13.75 8.95
C ASN A 20 18.45 15.22 9.00
N GLU A 21 17.15 15.51 8.90
CA GLU A 21 16.64 16.88 8.73
C GLU A 21 15.92 17.42 9.97
N ILE A 22 15.53 16.56 10.91
CA ILE A 22 14.79 16.97 12.11
C ILE A 22 15.63 16.74 13.36
N MET A 23 16.01 15.49 13.65
CA MET A 23 16.69 15.10 14.88
C MET A 23 17.95 15.94 15.22
N PRO A 24 18.81 16.35 14.25
CA PRO A 24 19.98 17.18 14.54
C PRO A 24 19.66 18.59 15.06
N PHE A 25 18.46 19.09 14.78
CA PHE A 25 18.05 20.46 15.12
C PHE A 25 17.18 20.52 16.38
N VAL A 26 16.89 19.37 17.03
CA VAL A 26 16.11 19.31 18.27
C VAL A 26 17.04 19.14 19.47
N SER A 27 16.97 20.08 20.40
CA SER A 27 17.87 20.17 21.56
C SER A 27 17.33 19.53 22.84
N SER A 28 16.01 19.30 22.92
CA SER A 28 15.40 18.68 24.10
C SER A 28 15.51 17.16 24.06
N PRO A 29 15.99 16.49 25.14
CA PRO A 29 16.02 15.03 25.22
C PRO A 29 14.65 14.38 25.02
N LYS A 30 13.58 15.03 25.49
CA LYS A 30 12.20 14.58 25.28
C LYS A 30 11.83 14.58 23.80
N ALA A 31 12.21 15.62 23.07
CA ALA A 31 11.90 15.74 21.65
C ALA A 31 12.71 14.75 20.79
N GLN A 32 13.96 14.48 21.17
CA GLN A 32 14.78 13.43 20.55
C GLN A 32 14.16 12.04 20.75
N ALA A 33 13.74 11.71 21.98
CA ALA A 33 13.04 10.46 22.28
C ALA A 33 11.73 10.32 21.47
N MET A 34 10.96 11.40 21.32
CA MET A 34 9.76 11.39 20.49
C MET A 34 10.06 11.13 19.01
N CYS A 35 11.14 11.69 18.46
CA CYS A 35 11.55 11.42 17.08
C CYS A 35 11.88 9.92 16.88
N GLN A 36 12.60 9.33 17.83
CA GLN A 36 12.91 7.89 17.80
C GLN A 36 11.66 7.04 17.91
N MET A 37 10.71 7.38 18.79
CA MET A 37 9.43 6.68 18.87
C MET A 37 8.63 6.76 17.56
N MET A 38 8.62 7.93 16.91
CA MET A 38 7.97 8.08 15.60
C MET A 38 8.64 7.21 14.53
N GLN A 39 9.97 7.14 14.50
CA GLN A 39 10.69 6.22 13.61
C GLN A 39 10.32 4.76 13.87
N SER A 40 10.21 4.34 15.13
CA SER A 40 9.78 2.98 15.49
C SER A 40 8.37 2.68 14.97
N LEU A 41 7.41 3.58 15.18
CA LEU A 41 6.04 3.40 14.69
C LEU A 41 5.99 3.31 13.16
N ILE A 42 6.73 4.16 12.45
CA ILE A 42 6.82 4.09 10.99
C ILE A 42 7.43 2.74 10.57
N GLN A 43 8.46 2.27 11.26
CA GLN A 43 9.11 1.00 10.96
C GLN A 43 8.19 -0.20 11.19
N GLU A 44 7.34 -0.18 12.22
CA GLU A 44 6.29 -1.19 12.44
C GLU A 44 5.30 -1.21 11.28
N VAL A 45 4.83 -0.04 10.84
CA VAL A 45 3.92 0.06 9.68
C VAL A 45 4.57 -0.52 8.42
N ARG A 46 5.85 -0.24 8.17
CA ARG A 46 6.60 -0.82 7.04
C ARG A 46 6.63 -2.35 7.07
N GLN A 47 6.72 -2.96 8.25
CA GLN A 47 6.76 -4.42 8.42
C GLN A 47 5.38 -5.07 8.22
N VAL A 48 4.30 -4.39 8.61
CA VAL A 48 2.94 -4.93 8.55
C VAL A 48 2.31 -4.76 7.16
N LEU A 49 2.53 -3.62 6.51
CA LEU A 49 1.89 -3.30 5.23
C LEU A 49 1.97 -4.39 4.14
N PRO A 50 3.11 -5.10 3.94
CA PRO A 50 3.20 -6.11 2.89
C PRO A 50 2.33 -7.36 3.13
N VAL A 51 2.03 -7.67 4.39
CA VAL A 51 1.33 -8.91 4.79
C VAL A 51 -0.09 -8.66 5.28
N TYR A 52 -0.48 -7.40 5.46
CA TYR A 52 -1.76 -7.04 6.07
C TYR A 52 -2.97 -7.63 5.35
N ASP A 53 -3.05 -7.47 4.02
CA ASP A 53 -4.18 -7.99 3.24
C ASP A 53 -4.23 -9.52 3.25
N GLN A 54 -3.06 -10.18 3.34
CA GLN A 54 -2.98 -11.63 3.50
C GLN A 54 -3.56 -12.05 4.85
N TYR A 55 -3.16 -11.41 5.94
CA TYR A 55 -3.69 -11.71 7.28
C TYR A 55 -5.20 -11.49 7.36
N ILE A 56 -5.73 -10.43 6.75
CA ILE A 56 -7.18 -10.21 6.72
C ILE A 56 -7.92 -11.33 5.97
N ALA A 57 -7.36 -11.82 4.86
CA ALA A 57 -7.95 -12.94 4.12
C ALA A 57 -7.89 -14.26 4.90
N GLU A 58 -6.76 -14.55 5.54
CA GLU A 58 -6.58 -15.71 6.42
C GLU A 58 -7.56 -15.67 7.60
N GLU A 59 -7.56 -14.56 8.34
CA GLU A 59 -8.44 -14.36 9.50
C GLU A 59 -9.91 -14.45 9.10
N HIS A 60 -10.32 -13.89 7.96
CA HIS A 60 -11.68 -14.05 7.45
C HIS A 60 -12.07 -15.52 7.33
N ASN A 61 -11.25 -16.32 6.63
CA ASN A 61 -11.54 -17.72 6.36
C ASN A 61 -11.55 -18.52 7.67
N GLU A 62 -10.59 -18.26 8.57
CA GLU A 62 -10.54 -18.83 9.91
C GLU A 62 -11.78 -18.48 10.75
N MET A 63 -12.23 -17.22 10.73
CA MET A 63 -13.42 -16.79 11.47
C MET A 63 -14.68 -17.52 11.01
N THR A 64 -14.86 -17.73 9.69
CA THR A 64 -16.02 -18.50 9.20
C THR A 64 -15.96 -19.96 9.65
N GLN A 65 -14.77 -20.56 9.65
CA GLN A 65 -14.52 -21.91 10.12
C GLN A 65 -14.80 -22.05 11.62
N VAL A 66 -14.26 -21.14 12.44
CA VAL A 66 -14.49 -21.12 13.89
C VAL A 66 -15.97 -21.01 14.23
N LEU A 67 -16.74 -20.20 13.50
CA LEU A 67 -18.19 -20.12 13.71
C LEU A 67 -18.89 -21.47 13.47
N ARG A 68 -18.48 -22.23 12.45
CA ARG A 68 -19.00 -23.58 12.17
C ARG A 68 -18.58 -24.56 13.26
N ASP A 69 -17.32 -24.53 13.68
CA ASP A 69 -16.78 -25.43 14.69
C ASP A 69 -17.40 -25.23 16.07
N VAL A 70 -17.64 -23.97 16.47
CA VAL A 70 -18.33 -23.66 17.73
C VAL A 70 -19.77 -24.19 17.71
N ALA A 71 -20.49 -24.02 16.60
CA ALA A 71 -21.85 -24.57 16.48
C ALA A 71 -21.86 -26.11 16.45
N ALA A 72 -20.87 -26.74 15.82
CA ALA A 72 -20.72 -28.19 15.81
C ALA A 72 -20.42 -28.73 17.23
N ALA A 73 -19.53 -28.07 17.97
CA ALA A 73 -19.14 -28.46 19.33
C ALA A 73 -20.30 -28.39 20.34
N LEU A 74 -21.27 -27.49 20.13
CA LEU A 74 -22.48 -27.43 20.95
C LEU A 74 -23.38 -28.68 20.81
N GLY A 75 -23.25 -29.44 19.71
CA GLY A 75 -24.07 -30.61 19.45
C GLY A 75 -25.56 -30.33 19.65
N ASN A 76 -26.19 -31.08 20.57
CA ASN A 76 -27.63 -31.04 20.83
C ASN A 76 -28.02 -30.16 22.03
N VAL A 77 -27.14 -29.29 22.54
CA VAL A 77 -27.48 -28.39 23.65
C VAL A 77 -28.67 -27.51 23.27
N ALA A 78 -29.73 -27.55 24.06
CA ALA A 78 -30.94 -26.74 23.85
C ALA A 78 -30.82 -25.40 24.57
N GLY A 79 -31.51 -24.38 24.03
CA GLY A 79 -31.63 -23.07 24.65
C GLY A 79 -31.43 -21.92 23.66
N PRO A 80 -31.98 -20.74 23.96
CA PRO A 80 -31.96 -19.61 23.03
C PRO A 80 -30.53 -19.14 22.70
N GLU A 81 -29.55 -19.34 23.57
CA GLU A 81 -28.13 -19.06 23.33
C GLU A 81 -27.55 -19.98 22.26
N ALA A 82 -27.80 -21.29 22.37
CA ALA A 82 -27.32 -22.30 21.43
C ALA A 82 -27.93 -22.07 20.03
N ASP A 83 -29.21 -21.68 19.97
CA ASP A 83 -29.89 -21.36 18.72
C ASP A 83 -29.29 -20.12 18.04
N ARG A 84 -28.98 -19.06 18.81
CA ARG A 84 -28.29 -17.88 18.26
C ARG A 84 -26.91 -18.22 17.72
N ILE A 85 -26.17 -19.13 18.36
CA ILE A 85 -24.86 -19.57 17.88
C ILE A 85 -24.99 -20.36 16.57
N ARG A 86 -25.92 -21.33 16.50
CA ARG A 86 -26.21 -22.08 15.25
C ARG A 86 -26.66 -21.16 14.12
N ALA A 87 -27.44 -20.13 14.42
CA ALA A 87 -27.87 -19.13 13.43
C ALA A 87 -26.69 -18.33 12.87
N ARG A 88 -25.71 -17.92 13.70
CA ARG A 88 -24.48 -17.25 13.24
C ARG A 88 -23.63 -18.18 12.38
N ALA A 89 -23.48 -19.45 12.77
CA ALA A 89 -22.76 -20.44 11.97
C ALA A 89 -23.40 -20.65 10.60
N SER A 90 -24.73 -20.72 10.55
CA SER A 90 -25.49 -20.94 9.30
C SER A 90 -25.56 -19.72 8.39
N SER A 91 -25.23 -18.53 8.90
CA SER A 91 -25.25 -17.28 8.13
C SER A 91 -23.83 -16.76 7.85
N LEU A 92 -23.12 -16.34 8.89
CA LEU A 92 -21.76 -15.80 8.79
C LEU A 92 -20.73 -16.90 8.57
N GLY A 93 -20.86 -18.04 9.25
CA GLY A 93 -19.97 -19.21 9.07
C GLY A 93 -20.15 -19.92 7.74
N ALA A 94 -21.24 -19.65 7.01
CA ALA A 94 -21.53 -20.18 5.68
C ALA A 94 -21.06 -19.26 4.54
N LYS A 95 -20.39 -18.14 4.86
CA LYS A 95 -19.76 -17.30 3.84
C LYS A 95 -18.66 -18.10 3.14
N ALA A 96 -18.51 -17.85 1.83
CA ALA A 96 -17.44 -18.45 1.05
C ALA A 96 -16.09 -17.86 1.44
N ASP A 97 -15.06 -18.70 1.38
CA ASP A 97 -13.68 -18.27 1.60
C ASP A 97 -13.28 -17.18 0.60
N VAL A 98 -12.56 -16.19 1.08
CA VAL A 98 -11.97 -15.14 0.25
C VAL A 98 -10.65 -15.63 -0.35
N PRO A 99 -10.34 -15.29 -1.61
CA PRO A 99 -9.09 -15.66 -2.23
C PRO A 99 -7.93 -14.92 -1.59
N MET A 100 -6.78 -15.58 -1.48
CA MET A 100 -5.56 -14.94 -0.98
C MET A 100 -5.09 -13.88 -1.98
N PRO A 101 -4.70 -12.67 -1.52
CA PRO A 101 -4.10 -11.70 -2.41
C PRO A 101 -2.83 -12.28 -3.07
N PRO A 102 -2.60 -11.98 -4.37
CA PRO A 102 -1.40 -12.45 -5.04
C PRO A 102 -0.17 -11.76 -4.48
N ASP A 103 0.95 -12.48 -4.45
CA ASP A 103 2.26 -11.91 -4.10
C ASP A 103 2.54 -10.69 -4.99
N GLN A 104 2.65 -9.54 -4.35
CA GLN A 104 2.84 -8.26 -5.03
C GLN A 104 4.31 -8.01 -5.36
N GLU A 105 5.27 -8.71 -4.77
CA GLU A 105 6.68 -8.38 -4.96
C GLU A 105 7.16 -8.60 -6.41
N PRO A 106 6.80 -9.70 -7.11
CA PRO A 106 7.14 -9.87 -8.52
C PRO A 106 6.54 -8.78 -9.42
N ILE A 107 5.27 -8.40 -9.16
CA ILE A 107 4.58 -7.34 -9.90
C ILE A 107 5.29 -6.00 -9.70
N ARG A 108 5.68 -5.71 -8.45
CA ARG A 108 6.39 -4.49 -8.08
C ARG A 108 7.79 -4.43 -8.67
N ALA A 109 8.52 -5.55 -8.68
CA ALA A 109 9.84 -5.65 -9.28
C ALA A 109 9.79 -5.37 -10.79
N ALA A 110 8.87 -6.04 -11.51
CA ALA A 110 8.66 -5.82 -12.94
C ALA A 110 8.24 -4.37 -13.24
N HIS A 111 7.35 -3.80 -12.43
CA HIS A 111 6.96 -2.39 -12.58
C HIS A 111 8.15 -1.44 -12.39
N ARG A 112 9.03 -1.70 -11.41
CA ARG A 112 10.24 -0.90 -11.17
C ARG A 112 11.20 -0.99 -12.37
N GLU A 113 11.41 -2.17 -12.93
CA GLU A 113 12.25 -2.38 -14.12
C GLU A 113 11.75 -1.59 -15.33
N LEU A 114 10.45 -1.71 -15.67
CA LEU A 114 9.82 -0.95 -16.76
C LEU A 114 10.03 0.55 -16.61
N SER A 115 10.09 1.01 -15.37
CA SER A 115 10.17 2.43 -15.07
C SER A 115 11.57 3.01 -15.13
N TYR A 116 12.60 2.19 -14.87
CA TYR A 116 13.97 2.54 -15.21
C TYR A 116 14.13 2.56 -16.72
N ALA A 117 13.59 1.56 -17.43
CA ALA A 117 13.63 1.54 -18.89
C ALA A 117 12.98 2.79 -19.52
N LEU A 118 11.87 3.29 -18.98
CA LEU A 118 11.27 4.55 -19.45
C LEU A 118 12.16 5.78 -19.19
N GLN A 119 12.92 5.81 -18.09
CA GLN A 119 13.88 6.89 -17.80
C GLN A 119 15.08 6.84 -18.75
N ASP A 120 15.59 5.64 -19.02
CA ASP A 120 16.68 5.42 -19.96
C ASP A 120 16.24 5.82 -21.38
N CYS A 121 15.02 5.44 -21.80
CA CYS A 121 14.44 5.87 -23.06
C CYS A 121 14.39 7.40 -23.18
N ILE A 122 14.02 8.13 -22.14
CA ILE A 122 13.99 9.60 -22.17
C ILE A 122 15.40 10.17 -22.34
N THR A 123 16.40 9.56 -21.70
CA THR A 123 17.80 9.95 -21.83
C THR A 123 18.30 9.72 -23.26
N ASP A 124 18.01 8.56 -23.84
CA ASP A 124 18.37 8.23 -25.21
C ASP A 124 17.65 9.12 -26.24
N LEU A 125 16.38 9.45 -25.99
CA LEU A 125 15.62 10.36 -26.84
C LEU A 125 16.19 11.79 -26.82
N ASP A 126 16.68 12.28 -25.69
CA ASP A 126 17.38 13.57 -25.61
C ASP A 126 18.66 13.56 -26.47
N VAL A 127 19.42 12.46 -26.47
CA VAL A 127 20.59 12.31 -27.35
C VAL A 127 20.18 12.35 -28.83
N LEU A 128 19.12 11.63 -29.21
CA LEU A 128 18.60 11.62 -30.60
C LEU A 128 18.10 13.00 -31.04
N GLN A 129 17.41 13.73 -30.17
CA GLN A 129 16.95 15.09 -30.43
C GLN A 129 18.12 16.05 -30.68
N ARG A 130 19.18 15.98 -29.85
CA ARG A 130 20.39 16.79 -30.02
C ARG A 130 21.16 16.46 -31.30
N ALA A 131 21.05 15.22 -31.78
CA ALA A 131 21.61 14.78 -33.06
C ALA A 131 20.75 15.19 -34.27
N GLY A 132 19.58 15.79 -34.06
CA GLY A 132 18.70 16.30 -35.12
C GLY A 132 17.68 15.30 -35.67
N HIS A 133 17.45 14.17 -34.97
CA HIS A 133 16.44 13.19 -35.38
C HIS A 133 15.05 13.62 -34.92
N ALA A 134 14.21 14.08 -35.85
CA ALA A 134 12.84 14.54 -35.58
C ALA A 134 11.91 13.44 -35.04
N GLU A 135 12.23 12.16 -35.32
CA GLU A 135 11.51 11.00 -34.78
C GLU A 135 11.63 10.92 -33.25
N GLY A 136 12.71 11.47 -32.67
CA GLY A 136 12.90 11.55 -31.22
C GLY A 136 11.83 12.39 -30.52
N ASP A 137 11.35 13.46 -31.17
CA ASP A 137 10.26 14.28 -30.65
C ASP A 137 8.94 13.50 -30.60
N ALA A 138 8.63 12.78 -31.67
CA ALA A 138 7.40 11.98 -31.75
C ALA A 138 7.38 10.86 -30.71
N ALA A 139 8.50 10.15 -30.53
CA ALA A 139 8.63 9.11 -29.51
C ALA A 139 8.55 9.67 -28.09
N LEU A 140 9.15 10.84 -27.83
CA LEU A 140 9.06 11.50 -26.51
C LEU A 140 7.62 11.91 -26.18
N GLN A 141 6.82 12.32 -27.17
CA GLN A 141 5.41 12.63 -26.95
C GLN A 141 4.59 11.41 -26.51
N ALA A 142 4.91 10.21 -26.97
CA ALA A 142 4.25 8.99 -26.51
C ALA A 142 4.48 8.76 -25.00
N ILE A 143 5.72 8.92 -24.54
CA ILE A 143 6.07 8.78 -23.12
C ILE A 143 5.41 9.88 -22.29
N ARG A 144 5.44 11.14 -22.76
CA ARG A 144 4.76 12.26 -22.09
C ARG A 144 3.25 12.04 -21.95
N GLY A 145 2.60 11.52 -23.00
CA GLY A 145 1.17 11.18 -22.97
C GLY A 145 0.82 10.19 -21.86
N HIS A 146 1.64 9.14 -21.69
CA HIS A 146 1.49 8.18 -20.60
C HIS A 146 1.64 8.85 -19.22
N LEU A 147 2.69 9.66 -19.03
CA LEU A 147 2.96 10.33 -17.76
C LEU A 147 1.87 11.34 -17.37
N MET A 148 1.29 12.06 -18.34
CA MET A 148 0.19 12.98 -18.09
C MET A 148 -1.07 12.28 -17.59
N GLY A 149 -1.43 11.14 -18.20
CA GLY A 149 -2.56 10.33 -17.73
C GLY A 149 -2.40 9.87 -16.28
N ARG A 150 -1.17 9.56 -15.87
CA ARG A 150 -0.85 9.25 -14.48
C ARG A 150 -1.04 10.45 -13.55
N ILE A 151 -0.48 11.62 -13.89
CA ILE A 151 -0.55 12.83 -13.05
C ILE A 151 -2.01 13.19 -12.72
N VAL A 152 -2.90 13.09 -13.71
CA VAL A 152 -4.35 13.31 -13.53
C VAL A 152 -4.95 12.33 -12.51
N ARG A 153 -4.60 11.04 -12.61
CA ARG A 153 -5.07 10.01 -11.67
C ARG A 153 -4.57 10.25 -10.24
N ASP A 154 -3.28 10.55 -10.09
CA ASP A 154 -2.66 10.77 -8.77
C ASP A 154 -3.27 12.01 -8.11
N THR A 155 -3.49 13.09 -8.87
CA THR A 155 -4.17 14.31 -8.39
C THR A 155 -5.58 14.00 -7.90
N ALA A 156 -6.39 13.29 -8.70
CA ALA A 156 -7.75 12.92 -8.30
C ALA A 156 -7.78 12.08 -7.01
N THR A 157 -6.84 11.16 -6.85
CA THR A 157 -6.77 10.26 -5.69
C THR A 157 -6.37 11.01 -4.41
N ILE A 158 -5.37 11.89 -4.50
CA ILE A 158 -4.85 12.65 -3.35
C ILE A 158 -5.83 13.76 -2.93
N THR A 159 -6.48 14.45 -3.88
CA THR A 159 -7.41 15.53 -3.59
C THR A 159 -8.74 15.05 -3.00
N VAL A 160 -9.26 13.89 -3.45
CA VAL A 160 -10.54 13.35 -2.94
C VAL A 160 -10.37 12.69 -1.56
N GLY A 161 -9.19 12.17 -1.22
CA GLY A 161 -8.88 11.67 0.13
C GLY A 161 -8.67 12.79 1.18
N ALA A 162 -8.45 14.03 0.74
CA ALA A 162 -8.14 15.17 1.59
C ALA A 162 -9.40 15.93 2.08
N GLY A 163 -10.40 15.23 2.62
CA GLY A 163 -11.44 15.82 3.49
C GLY A 163 -10.90 16.47 4.79
N MET A 164 -9.59 16.76 4.84
CA MET A 164 -8.83 17.28 5.96
C MET A 164 -8.13 18.60 5.63
N ALA A 165 -8.40 19.22 4.48
CA ALA A 165 -8.00 20.61 4.21
C ALA A 165 -9.16 21.55 4.61
N GLY A 166 -9.14 22.07 5.85
CA GLY A 166 -10.11 23.11 6.25
C GLY A 166 -10.62 23.09 7.69
N ARG A 167 -9.83 22.65 8.67
CA ARG A 167 -10.09 22.95 10.08
C ARG A 167 -8.91 23.71 10.67
N GLY A 168 -8.76 24.95 10.19
CA GLY A 168 -8.09 26.01 10.95
C GLY A 168 -9.05 26.60 11.97
#